data_AF-K1UC20-F1
#
_entry.id   AF-K1UC20-F1
#
_cell.length_a   1.000
_cell.length_b   1.000
_cell.length_c   1.000
_cell.angle_alpha   90.00
_cell.angle_beta   90.00
_cell.angle_gamma   90.00
#
_symmetry.space_group_name_H-M   'P 1'
#
loop_
_entity.id
_entity.type
_entity.pdbx_description
1 polymer ?
#
loop_
_entity_poly.entity_id
_entity_poly.type
_entity_poly.pdbx_seq_one_letter_code
_entity_poly.pdbx_strand_id
1 'polypeptide(L)'
;MAINLKAKETLIQVGEMKGQYRFILGTELYNKLSESKVIKEAAIRSGVSVGVMQVCWDAAGEVIKAWCTEGHSVAVPGLGTMRFGVRAKSVPT
;
A
#
# COMPACT_ATOMS: atom_id res chain seq x y z
N MET A 1 8.74 16.49 -0.37
CA MET A 1 8.65 16.21 -1.82
C MET A 1 7.20 15.95 -2.16
N ALA A 2 6.71 16.48 -3.28
CA ALA A 2 5.34 16.26 -3.76
C ALA A 2 5.29 15.03 -4.69
N ILE A 3 4.11 14.43 -4.85
CA ILE A 3 3.89 13.35 -5.81
C ILE A 3 3.72 13.95 -7.20
N ASN A 4 4.51 13.48 -8.18
CA ASN A 4 4.33 13.85 -9.57
C ASN A 4 3.07 13.18 -10.17
N LEU A 5 2.37 13.91 -11.03
CA LEU A 5 1.16 13.44 -11.70
C LEU A 5 1.35 13.44 -13.21
N LYS A 6 0.81 12.43 -13.88
CA LYS A 6 0.70 12.36 -15.34
C LYS A 6 -0.77 12.30 -15.75
N ALA A 7 -1.13 13.02 -16.79
CA ALA A 7 -2.44 12.93 -17.41
C ALA A 7 -2.40 11.92 -18.56
N LYS A 8 -3.36 10.98 -18.59
CA LYS A 8 -3.54 10.05 -19.70
C LYS A 8 -4.97 10.18 -20.24
N GLU A 9 -5.08 10.40 -21.53
CA GLU A 9 -6.37 10.36 -22.22
C GLU A 9 -6.92 8.94 -22.21
N THR A 10 -8.12 8.76 -21.65
CA THR A 10 -8.76 7.46 -21.46
C THR A 10 -10.24 7.57 -21.80
N LEU A 11 -10.76 6.60 -22.54
CA LEU A 11 -12.20 6.49 -22.83
C LEU A 11 -12.93 6.02 -21.56
N ILE A 12 -13.89 6.81 -21.08
CA ILE A 12 -14.69 6.46 -19.91
C ILE A 12 -15.77 5.44 -20.33
N GLN A 13 -15.77 4.28 -19.66
CA GLN A 13 -16.67 3.15 -19.99
C GLN A 13 -17.94 3.12 -19.12
N VAL A 14 -18.03 3.92 -18.06
CA VAL A 14 -19.10 3.87 -17.05
C VAL A 14 -19.48 5.26 -16.54
N GLY A 15 -20.73 5.40 -16.06
CA GLY A 15 -21.25 6.65 -15.50
C GLY A 15 -21.81 7.63 -16.53
N GLU A 16 -22.12 8.85 -16.10
CA GLU A 16 -22.72 9.91 -16.92
C GLU A 16 -21.86 10.31 -18.13
N MET A 17 -20.53 10.17 -18.00
CA MET A 17 -19.55 10.54 -19.01
C MET A 17 -19.15 9.38 -19.94
N LYS A 18 -19.94 8.30 -19.96
CA LYS A 18 -19.67 7.10 -20.75
C LYS A 18 -19.57 7.45 -22.25
N GLY A 19 -18.53 6.93 -22.90
CA GLY A 19 -18.28 7.13 -24.33
C GLY A 19 -17.46 8.39 -24.66
N GLN A 20 -17.07 9.20 -23.67
CA GLN A 20 -16.22 10.37 -23.88
C GLN A 20 -14.76 10.09 -23.46
N TYR A 21 -13.81 10.61 -24.23
CA TYR A 21 -12.40 10.65 -23.85
C TYR A 21 -12.16 11.77 -22.82
N ARG A 22 -11.43 11.44 -21.75
CA ARG A 22 -11.06 12.39 -20.70
C ARG A 22 -9.63 12.14 -20.24
N PHE A 23 -8.97 13.19 -19.77
CA PHE A 23 -7.69 13.06 -19.10
C PHE A 23 -7.90 12.59 -17.66
N ILE A 24 -7.37 11.40 -17.37
CA ILE A 24 -7.33 10.85 -16.02
C ILE A 24 -5.93 11.09 -15.46
N LEU A 25 -5.86 11.67 -14.26
CA LEU A 25 -4.61 11.85 -13.53
C LEU A 25 -4.21 10.52 -12.88
N GLY A 26 -2.98 10.09 -13.14
CA GLY A 26 -2.33 9.00 -12.44
C GLY A 26 -1.07 9.50 -11.74
N THR A 27 -0.75 8.93 -10.58
CA THR A 27 0.51 9.19 -9.91
C THR A 27 1.66 8.60 -10.72
N GLU A 28 2.72 9.38 -10.91
CA GLU A 28 3.99 8.86 -11.40
C GLU A 28 4.67 8.12 -10.25
N LEU A 29 4.60 6.79 -10.30
CA LEU A 29 5.15 5.95 -9.25
C LEU A 29 6.67 5.93 -9.36
N TYR A 30 7.36 6.38 -8.33
CA TYR A 30 8.78 6.09 -8.15
C TYR A 30 8.98 4.58 -7.95
N ASN A 31 10.15 4.07 -8.34
CA ASN A 31 10.50 2.66 -8.17
C ASN A 31 10.26 2.19 -6.73
N LYS A 32 9.82 0.92 -6.60
CA LYS A 32 9.62 0.28 -5.30
C LYS A 32 10.90 0.35 -4.46
N LEU A 33 10.82 0.89 -3.25
CA LEU A 33 11.91 0.80 -2.29
C LEU A 33 12.06 -0.64 -1.78
N SER A 34 13.30 -1.07 -1.61
CA SER A 34 13.61 -2.35 -0.95
C SER A 34 13.38 -2.24 0.55
N GLU A 35 12.98 -3.34 1.18
CA GLU A 35 12.83 -3.44 2.64
C GLU A 35 14.13 -3.04 3.36
N SER A 36 15.28 -3.47 2.83
CA SER A 36 16.60 -3.11 3.37
C SER A 36 16.86 -1.61 3.45
N LYS A 37 16.31 -0.79 2.54
CA LYS A 37 16.43 0.67 2.62
C LYS A 37 15.55 1.23 3.73
N VAL A 38 14.33 0.72 3.87
CA VAL A 38 13.39 1.14 4.92
C VAL A 38 13.96 0.83 6.30
N ILE A 39 14.52 -0.38 6.48
CA ILE A 39 15.10 -0.84 7.75
C ILE A 39 16.33 0.00 8.13
N LYS A 40 17.21 0.30 7.18
CA LYS A 40 18.37 1.18 7.43
C LYS A 40 17.96 2.59 7.83
N GLU A 41 17.00 3.19 7.13
CA GLU A 41 16.48 4.52 7.48
C GLU A 41 15.79 4.52 8.84
N ALA A 42 14.99 3.50 9.15
CA ALA A 42 14.33 3.35 10.44
C ALA A 42 15.35 3.19 11.58
N ALA A 43 16.41 2.40 11.37
CA ALA A 43 17.52 2.25 12.32
C ALA A 43 18.21 3.58 12.60
N ILE A 44 18.54 4.37 11.56
CA ILE A 44 19.16 5.70 11.70
C ILE A 44 18.25 6.64 12.50
N ARG A 45 16.95 6.68 12.20
CA ARG A 45 15.99 7.59 12.86
C ARG A 45 15.67 7.22 14.30
N SER A 46 15.71 5.93 14.62
CA SER A 46 15.43 5.41 15.97
C SER A 46 16.67 5.35 16.87
N GLY A 47 17.88 5.47 16.30
CA GLY A 47 19.14 5.27 17.03
C GLY A 47 19.42 3.81 17.38
N VAL A 48 18.66 2.87 16.80
CA VAL A 48 18.78 1.43 17.05
C VAL A 48 19.68 0.78 16.00
N SER A 49 20.34 -0.34 16.36
CA SER A 49 21.16 -1.07 15.39
C SER A 49 20.31 -1.67 14.26
N VAL A 50 20.89 -1.75 13.06
CA VAL A 50 20.21 -2.31 11.88
C VAL A 50 19.76 -3.76 12.13
N GLY A 51 20.54 -4.55 12.86
CA GLY A 51 20.19 -5.93 13.19
C GLY A 51 18.97 -6.03 14.10
N VAL A 52 18.86 -5.18 15.12
CA VAL A 52 17.67 -5.14 15.98
C VAL A 52 16.45 -4.64 15.20
N MET A 53 16.63 -3.63 14.34
CA MET A 53 15.54 -3.13 13.50
C MET A 53 15.01 -4.20 12.53
N GLN A 54 15.90 -5.02 11.96
CA GLN A 54 15.52 -6.15 11.11
C GLN A 54 14.65 -7.15 11.88
N VAL A 55 15.07 -7.55 13.09
CA VAL A 55 14.31 -8.48 13.92
C VAL A 55 12.93 -7.92 14.29
N CYS A 56 12.86 -6.64 14.65
CA CYS A 56 11.58 -5.98 14.94
C CYS A 56 10.67 -5.90 13.71
N TRP A 57 11.25 -5.60 12.54
CA TRP A 57 10.52 -5.55 11.27
C TRP A 57 9.91 -6.91 10.92
N ASP A 58 10.71 -7.97 10.99
CA ASP A 58 10.28 -9.33 10.67
C ASP A 58 9.18 -9.81 11.64
N ALA A 59 9.36 -9.57 12.95
CA ALA A 59 8.37 -9.92 13.96
C ALA A 59 7.04 -9.16 13.77
N ALA A 60 7.10 -7.86 13.48
CA ALA A 60 5.90 -7.07 13.18
C ALA A 60 5.20 -7.59 11.92
N GLY A 61 5.96 -7.98 10.89
CA GLY A 61 5.45 -8.57 9.66
C GLY A 61 4.66 -9.86 9.90
N GLU A 62 5.19 -10.77 10.72
CA GLU A 62 4.51 -12.02 11.09
C GLU A 62 3.19 -11.76 11.84
N VAL A 63 3.19 -10.82 12.80
CA VAL A 63 1.98 -10.43 13.53
C VAL A 63 0.92 -9.85 12.60
N ILE A 64 1.31 -8.91 11.72
CA ILE A 64 0.40 -8.30 10.75
C ILE A 64 -0.19 -9.37 9.83
N LYS A 65 0.65 -10.28 9.32
CA LYS A 65 0.22 -11.36 8.44
C LYS A 65 -0.81 -12.26 9.12
N ALA A 66 -0.55 -12.72 10.34
CA ALA A 66 -1.46 -13.57 11.10
C ALA A 66 -2.83 -12.90 11.31
N TRP A 67 -2.84 -11.68 11.85
CA TRP A 67 -4.07 -10.98 12.18
C TRP A 67 -4.88 -10.57 10.95
N CYS A 68 -4.22 -10.15 9.87
CA CYS A 68 -4.92 -9.88 8.62
C CYS A 68 -5.58 -11.15 8.06
N THR A 69 -4.96 -12.34 8.20
CA THR A 69 -5.61 -13.60 7.78
C THR A 69 -6.75 -14.04 8.69
N GLU A 70 -6.74 -13.65 9.96
CA GLU A 70 -7.84 -13.88 10.92
C GLU A 70 -9.04 -12.93 10.70
N GLY A 71 -8.93 -11.98 9.76
CA GLY A 71 -9.99 -11.02 9.42
C GLY A 71 -9.92 -9.71 10.21
N HIS A 72 -8.87 -9.51 11.01
CA HIS A 72 -8.68 -8.27 11.74
C HIS A 72 -8.23 -7.11 10.83
N SER A 73 -8.63 -5.91 11.21
CA SER A 73 -8.08 -4.66 10.67
C SER A 73 -6.94 -4.22 11.57
N VAL A 74 -5.71 -4.28 11.06
CA VAL A 74 -4.49 -3.98 11.82
C VAL A 74 -4.14 -2.51 11.67
N ALA A 75 -3.92 -1.82 12.79
CA ALA A 75 -3.52 -0.42 12.79
C ALA A 75 -2.06 -0.27 12.32
N VAL A 76 -1.82 0.64 11.38
CA VAL A 76 -0.50 1.02 10.88
C VAL A 76 -0.22 2.46 11.30
N PRO A 77 0.75 2.69 12.20
CA PRO A 77 1.03 4.02 12.72
C PRO A 77 1.24 5.07 11.62
N GLY A 78 0.46 6.15 11.67
CA GLY A 78 0.53 7.25 10.69
C GLY A 78 -0.05 6.97 9.30
N LEU A 79 -0.50 5.74 9.01
CA LEU A 79 -1.06 5.34 7.71
C LEU A 79 -2.51 4.86 7.75
N GLY A 80 -3.07 4.62 8.95
CA GLY A 80 -4.46 4.20 9.15
C GLY A 80 -4.56 2.72 9.53
N THR A 81 -5.45 1.97 8.86
CA THR A 81 -5.63 0.54 9.13
C THR A 81 -5.57 -0.30 7.86
N MET A 82 -5.03 -1.51 7.95
CA MET A 82 -4.92 -2.47 6.85
C MET A 82 -5.71 -3.75 7.15
N ARG A 83 -6.41 -4.28 6.14
CA ARG A 83 -7.05 -5.61 6.17
C ARG A 83 -7.05 -6.24 4.78
N PHE A 84 -7.14 -7.56 4.68
CA PHE A 84 -7.37 -8.20 3.39
C PHE A 84 -8.78 -7.91 2.88
N GLY A 85 -8.87 -7.49 1.62
CA GLY A 85 -10.14 -7.36 0.92
C GLY A 85 -10.53 -8.68 0.27
N VAL A 86 -11.79 -9.06 0.36
CA VAL A 86 -12.35 -10.19 -0.41
C VAL A 86 -12.87 -9.66 -1.75
N ARG A 87 -12.52 -10.33 -2.85
CA ARG A 87 -13.23 -10.12 -4.13
C ARG A 87 -14.46 -11.02 -4.12
N ALA A 88 -15.65 -10.44 -4.23
CA ALA A 88 -16.87 -11.21 -4.38
C ALA A 88 -16.77 -12.06 -5.67
N LYS A 89 -16.80 -13.38 -5.54
CA LYS A 89 -17.37 -14.23 -6.57
C LYS A 89 -18.87 -14.27 -6.26
N SER A 90 -19.71 -13.86 -7.21
CA SER A 90 -21.14 -14.14 -7.09
C SER A 90 -21.30 -15.66 -7.00
N VAL A 91 -21.75 -16.14 -5.86
CA VAL A 91 -22.07 -17.56 -5.69
C VAL A 91 -23.52 -17.73 -6.18
N PRO A 92 -23.81 -18.70 -7.06
CA PRO A 92 -25.19 -19.02 -7.40
C PRO A 92 -25.93 -19.46 -6.13
N THR A 93 -27.20 -19.08 -6.03
CA THR A 93 -28.16 -19.56 -5.01
C THR A 93 -28.37 -21.06 -5.09
#